data_AF-A0A6L3MKG9-F1
#
_entry.id   AF-A0A6L3MKG9-F1
#
_cell.length_a   1.000
_cell.length_b   1.000
_cell.length_c   1.000
_cell.angle_alpha   90.00
_cell.angle_beta   90.00
_cell.angle_gamma   90.00
#
_symmetry.space_group_name_H-M   'P 1'
#
loop_
_entity.id
_entity.type
_entity.pdbx_description
1 polymer ?
#
loop_
_entity_poly.entity_id
_entity_poly.type
_entity_poly.pdbx_seq_one_letter_code
_entity_poly.pdbx_strand_id
1 'polypeptide(L)' 'NDGNGGFSAAAVPFLDARGQHALADAQAARVDALARQSPPGYYSSVLTLFGLGWRDGRYRFGADGALDARWEGRSCASR' A
#
# COMPACT_ATOMS: atom_id res chain seq x y z
N ASN A 1 3.41 -22.71 -2.13
CA ASN A 1 3.56 -21.45 -2.90
C ASN A 1 3.10 -20.35 -1.98
N ASP A 2 4.03 -19.55 -1.45
CA ASP A 2 3.78 -18.66 -0.29
C ASP A 2 3.22 -17.28 -0.70
N GLY A 3 2.80 -17.12 -1.96
CA GLY A 3 2.35 -15.85 -2.53
C GLY A 3 3.50 -14.85 -2.76
N ASN A 4 3.38 -14.00 -3.78
CA ASN A 4 4.40 -13.00 -4.11
C ASN A 4 4.28 -11.72 -3.25
N GLY A 5 5.22 -10.78 -3.43
CA GLY A 5 5.20 -9.50 -2.71
C GLY A 5 3.91 -8.70 -2.94
N GLY A 6 3.30 -8.79 -4.12
CA GLY A 6 2.02 -8.12 -4.41
C GLY A 6 0.88 -8.59 -3.50
N PHE A 7 0.76 -9.89 -3.24
CA PHE A 7 -0.24 -10.43 -2.31
C PHE A 7 -0.02 -9.93 -0.88
N SER A 8 1.25 -9.83 -0.47
CA SER A 8 1.60 -9.30 0.85
C SER A 8 1.17 -7.83 0.98
N ALA A 9 1.47 -7.01 -0.02
CA ALA A 9 1.05 -5.61 -0.04
C ALA A 9 -0.47 -5.45 -0.01
N ALA A 10 -1.20 -6.23 -0.83
CA ALA A 10 -2.66 -6.15 -0.91
C ALA A 10 -3.36 -6.52 0.41
N ALA A 11 -2.75 -7.35 1.24
CA ALA A 11 -3.29 -7.75 2.54
C ALA A 11 -3.13 -6.67 3.62
N VAL A 12 -2.20 -5.72 3.47
CA VAL A 12 -1.86 -4.73 4.51
C VAL A 12 -3.09 -3.90 4.95
N PRO A 13 -3.88 -3.27 4.05
CA PRO A 13 -5.03 -2.47 4.48
C PRO A 13 -6.09 -3.28 5.23
N PHE A 14 -6.30 -4.54 4.80
CA PHE A 14 -7.27 -5.43 5.44
C PHE A 14 -6.84 -5.80 6.87
N LEU A 15 -5.58 -6.18 7.05
CA LEU A 15 -5.03 -6.53 8.37
C LEU A 15 -5.06 -5.32 9.32
N ASP A 16 -4.70 -4.15 8.81
CA ASP A 16 -4.74 -2.90 9.58
C ASP A 16 -6.17 -2.57 10.04
N ALA A 17 -7.16 -2.67 9.13
CA ALA A 17 -8.57 -2.45 9.45
C ALA A 17 -9.14 -3.46 10.47
N ARG A 18 -8.55 -4.66 10.55
CA ARG A 18 -8.90 -5.68 11.56
C ARG A 18 -8.21 -5.47 12.92
N GLY A 19 -7.41 -4.41 13.07
CA GLY A 19 -6.59 -4.18 14.27
C GLY A 19 -5.39 -5.11 14.39
N GLN A 20 -5.07 -5.86 13.32
CA GLN A 20 -3.97 -6.82 13.29
C GLN A 20 -2.66 -6.14 12.84
N HIS A 21 -2.29 -5.03 13.49
CA HIS A 21 -1.20 -4.16 13.05
C HIS A 21 0.14 -4.89 12.94
N ALA A 22 0.48 -5.78 13.89
CA ALA A 22 1.72 -6.57 13.82
C ALA A 22 1.77 -7.48 12.58
N LEU A 23 0.63 -8.04 12.14
CA LEU A 23 0.56 -8.82 10.91
C LEU A 23 0.67 -7.92 9.68
N ALA A 24 0.04 -6.74 9.69
CA ALA A 24 0.19 -5.76 8.63
C ALA A 24 1.66 -5.31 8.49
N ASP A 25 2.36 -5.08 9.60
CA ASP A 25 3.79 -4.75 9.66
C ASP A 25 4.65 -5.87 9.05
N ALA A 26 4.38 -7.11 9.44
CA ALA A 26 5.07 -8.27 8.87
C ALA A 26 4.86 -8.41 7.36
N GLN A 27 3.64 -8.15 6.86
CA GLN A 27 3.37 -8.20 5.43
C GLN A 27 4.10 -7.09 4.65
N ALA A 28 4.14 -5.86 5.16
CA ALA A 28 4.92 -4.79 4.51
C ALA A 28 6.43 -5.09 4.52
N ALA A 29 6.98 -5.56 5.64
CA ALA A 29 8.39 -5.96 5.71
C ALA A 29 8.71 -7.09 4.71
N ARG A 30 7.77 -8.02 4.49
CA ARG A 30 7.89 -9.07 3.49
C ARG A 30 7.92 -8.53 2.05
N VAL A 31 7.15 -7.48 1.74
CA VAL A 31 7.22 -6.78 0.44
C VAL A 31 8.63 -6.27 0.19
N ASP A 32 9.22 -5.55 1.16
CA ASP A 32 10.56 -4.98 1.04
C ASP A 32 11.65 -6.05 0.94
N ALA A 33 11.50 -7.15 1.67
CA ALA A 33 12.43 -8.27 1.62
C ALA A 33 12.42 -8.98 0.25
N LEU A 34 11.24 -9.17 -0.34
CA LEU A 34 11.09 -9.80 -1.65
C LEU A 34 11.54 -8.88 -2.79
N ALA A 35 11.25 -7.58 -2.70
CA ALA A 35 11.70 -6.60 -3.70
C ALA A 35 13.23 -6.46 -3.75
N ARG A 36 13.92 -6.66 -2.63
CA ARG A 36 15.39 -6.71 -2.57
C ARG A 36 16.00 -7.97 -3.22
N GLN A 37 15.26 -9.07 -3.26
CA GLN A 37 15.70 -10.31 -3.89
C GLN A 37 15.51 -10.29 -5.40
N SER A 38 14.36 -9.77 -5.85
CA SER A 38 14.05 -9.61 -7.27
C SER A 38 13.10 -8.43 -7.46
N PRO A 39 13.29 -7.61 -8.52
CA PRO A 39 12.32 -6.58 -8.87
C PRO A 39 10.92 -7.18 -9.04
N PRO A 40 9.87 -6.54 -8.49
CA PRO A 40 8.51 -7.00 -8.69
C PRO A 40 8.08 -6.86 -10.15
N GLY A 41 7.39 -7.87 -10.68
CA GLY A 41 6.72 -7.77 -11.97
C GLY A 41 5.54 -6.80 -11.91
N TYR A 42 5.07 -6.33 -13.08
CA TYR A 42 4.04 -5.29 -13.22
C TYR A 42 2.87 -5.44 -12.25
N TYR A 43 2.24 -6.62 -12.18
CA TYR A 43 1.08 -6.84 -11.32
C TYR A 43 1.41 -6.71 -9.82
N SER A 44 2.56 -7.21 -9.38
CA SER A 44 3.01 -7.05 -8.00
C SER A 44 3.34 -5.59 -7.68
N SER A 45 3.91 -4.85 -8.63
CA SER A 45 4.17 -3.42 -8.49
C SER A 45 2.88 -2.62 -8.31
N VAL A 46 1.85 -2.89 -9.12
CA VAL A 46 0.54 -2.23 -8.99
C VAL A 46 -0.08 -2.52 -7.63
N LEU A 47 -0.09 -3.79 -7.18
CA LEU A 47 -0.61 -4.14 -5.84
C LEU A 47 0.17 -3.47 -4.71
N THR A 48 1.49 -3.32 -4.87
CA THR A 48 2.35 -2.63 -3.92
C THR A 48 2.00 -1.15 -3.82
N LEU A 49 1.77 -0.48 -4.95
CA LEU A 49 1.36 0.94 -4.98
C LEU A 49 0.06 1.18 -4.22
N PHE A 50 -0.95 0.31 -4.40
CA PHE A 50 -2.21 0.46 -3.66
C PHE A 50 -2.06 0.09 -2.18
N GLY A 51 -1.53 -1.11 -1.88
CA GLY A 51 -1.45 -1.61 -0.50
C GLY A 51 -0.59 -0.74 0.41
N LEU A 52 0.66 -0.44 -0.02
CA LEU A 52 1.56 0.40 0.77
C LEU A 52 1.25 1.88 0.61
N GLY A 53 0.72 2.32 -0.54
CA GLY A 53 0.27 3.71 -0.70
C GLY A 53 -0.86 4.08 0.27
N TRP A 54 -1.82 3.18 0.49
CA TRP A 54 -2.86 3.37 1.50
C TRP A 54 -2.29 3.39 2.93
N ARG A 55 -1.34 2.49 3.23
CA ARG A 55 -0.65 2.40 4.53
C ARG A 55 0.12 3.70 4.84
N ASP A 56 0.87 4.20 3.86
CA ASP A 56 1.62 5.46 3.93
C ASP A 56 0.70 6.71 3.96
N GLY A 57 -0.62 6.49 3.94
CA GLY A 57 -1.64 7.53 3.94
C GLY A 57 -1.67 8.34 2.66
N ARG A 58 -1.08 7.87 1.54
CA ARG A 58 -1.03 8.61 0.25
C ARG A 58 -2.41 8.94 -0.30
N TYR A 59 -3.38 8.10 0.02
CA TYR A 59 -4.79 8.31 -0.25
C TYR A 59 -5.64 7.59 0.81
N ARG A 60 -6.88 8.03 0.95
CA ARG A 60 -7.96 7.35 1.67
C ARG A 60 -9.27 7.49 0.89
N PHE A 61 -10.27 6.70 1.27
CA PHE A 61 -11.62 6.84 0.76
C PHE A 61 -12.53 7.31 1.90
N GLY A 62 -13.36 8.32 1.64
CA GLY A 62 -14.42 8.76 2.53
C GLY A 62 -15.50 7.70 2.70
N ALA A 63 -16.38 7.89 3.69
CA ALA A 63 -17.50 6.98 3.93
C ALA A 63 -18.50 6.94 2.76
N ASP A 64 -18.53 7.99 1.94
CA ASP A 64 -19.29 8.11 0.70
C ASP A 64 -18.55 7.54 -0.54
N GLY A 65 -17.33 7.02 -0.35
CA GLY A 65 -16.49 6.49 -1.41
C GLY A 65 -15.68 7.56 -2.17
N ALA A 66 -15.76 8.84 -1.80
CA ALA A 66 -14.93 9.87 -2.40
C ALA A 66 -13.44 9.61 -2.12
N LEU A 67 -12.59 9.83 -3.13
CA LEU A 67 -11.14 9.75 -2.98
C LEU A 67 -10.64 11.02 -2.27
N ASP A 68 -9.84 10.85 -1.22
CA ASP A 68 -9.04 11.89 -0.59
C ASP A 68 -7.57 11.56 -0.83
N ALA A 69 -6.90 12.35 -1.67
CA ALA A 69 -5.48 12.20 -1.94
C ALA A 69 -4.67 13.29 -1.24
N ARG A 70 -3.52 12.93 -0.65
CA ARG A 70 -2.69 13.86 0.17
C ARG A 70 -2.30 15.18 -0.50
N TRP A 71 -2.38 15.26 -1.83
CA TRP A 71 -2.01 16.45 -2.60
C TRP A 71 -3.20 17.33 -2.97
N GLU A 72 -4.43 16.87 -2.79
CA GLU A 72 -5.62 17.70 -2.93
C GLU A 72 -5.56 18.83 -1.89
N GLY A 73 -5.78 20.07 -2.33
CA GLY A 73 -5.62 21.27 -1.50
C GLY A 73 -4.22 21.89 -1.47
N ARG A 74 -3.18 21.22 -1.99
CA ARG A 74 -1.89 21.88 -2.26
C ARG A 74 -1.98 22.54 -3.63
N SER A 75 -2.11 23.87 -3.68
CA SER A 75 -1.88 24.58 -4.94
C SER A 75 -0.44 24.30 -5.37
N CYS A 76 -0.26 23.80 -6.60
CA CYS A 76 1.04 23.80 -7.22
C CYS A 76 1.45 25.27 -7.37
N ALA A 77 2.31 25.76 -6.47
CA ALA A 77 3.06 26.98 -6.74
C ALA A 77 3.99 26.64 -7.90
N SER A 78 3.58 26.98 -9.13
CA SER A 78 4.47 26.97 -10.27
C SER A 78 5.63 27.90 -9.93
N ARG A 79 6.83 27.34 -9.88
CA ARG A 79 8.06 28.11 -9.71
C ARG A 79 8.55 28.59 -11.06
#